data_AF-A0A7Z9UMM7-F1
#
_entry.id   AF-A0A7Z9UMM7-F1
#
_cell.length_a   1.000
_cell.length_b   1.000
_cell.length_c   1.000
_cell.angle_alpha   90.00
_cell.angle_beta   90.00
_cell.angle_gamma   90.00
#
_symmetry.space_group_name_H-M   'P 1'
#
loop_
_entity.id
_entity.type
_entity.pdbx_description
1 polymer ?
#
loop_
_entity_poly.entity_id
_entity_poly.type
_entity_poly.pdbx_seq_one_letter_code
_entity_poly.pdbx_strand_id
1 'polypeptide(L)'
;MKAIILFMMIFPILLAKTDSTQVDSIQIDCSQDQWFGQDKVLHMTGSVGLVLGLNEIGGINTQSALIGTFTIGMLKEVYDKKYGSGCFSFKDIIANSIGIVIGFLFILNTG
;
A
#
# COMPACT_ATOMS: atom_id res chain seq x y z
N MET A 1 -6.40 -14.00 -15.03
CA MET A 1 -6.16 -12.60 -14.61
C MET A 1 -6.93 -12.22 -13.36
N LYS A 2 -8.27 -12.26 -13.34
CA LYS A 2 -9.08 -11.87 -12.16
C LYS A 2 -8.69 -12.57 -10.85
N ALA A 3 -8.38 -13.87 -10.89
CA ALA A 3 -7.93 -14.63 -9.71
C ALA A 3 -6.52 -14.25 -9.20
N ILE A 4 -5.62 -13.83 -10.09
CA ILE A 4 -4.26 -13.38 -9.73
C ILE A 4 -4.32 -11.99 -9.09
N ILE A 5 -5.17 -11.10 -9.64
CA ILE A 5 -5.42 -9.77 -9.07
C ILE A 5 -6.10 -9.88 -7.70
N LEU A 6 -7.07 -10.79 -7.55
CA LEU A 6 -7.68 -11.10 -6.25
C LEU A 6 -6.65 -11.63 -5.24
N PHE A 7 -5.73 -12.50 -5.66
CA PHE A 7 -4.64 -12.99 -4.84
C PHE A 7 -3.67 -11.87 -4.42
N MET A 8 -3.31 -10.96 -5.33
CA MET A 8 -2.47 -9.79 -5.02
C MET A 8 -3.16 -8.77 -4.10
N MET A 9 -4.49 -8.71 -4.06
CA MET A 9 -5.23 -7.88 -3.11
C MET A 9 -5.40 -8.54 -1.73
N ILE A 10 -5.54 -9.87 -1.68
CA ILE A 10 -5.75 -10.62 -0.42
C ILE A 10 -4.43 -10.96 0.28
N PHE A 11 -3.35 -11.18 -0.47
CA PHE A 11 -2.04 -11.56 0.06
C PHE A 11 -1.41 -10.52 1.02
N PRO A 12 -1.46 -9.20 0.74
CA PRO A 12 -0.97 -8.18 1.66
C PRO A 12 -1.81 -8.14 2.96
N ILE A 13 -3.12 -8.39 2.86
CA ILE A 13 -4.03 -8.45 4.02
C ILE A 13 -3.69 -9.66 4.91
N LEU A 14 -3.30 -10.80 4.31
CA LEU A 14 -2.83 -11.97 5.05
C LEU A 14 -1.50 -11.69 5.77
N LEU A 15 -0.53 -11.04 5.10
CA LEU A 15 0.75 -10.63 5.70
C LEU A 15 0.58 -9.61 6.83
N ALA A 16 -0.36 -8.67 6.68
CA ALA A 16 -0.67 -7.70 7.73
C ALA A 16 -1.24 -8.37 9.00
N LYS A 17 -1.97 -9.47 8.85
CA LYS A 17 -2.62 -10.16 9.96
C LYS A 17 -1.64 -10.95 10.84
N THR A 18 -0.57 -11.49 10.26
CA THR A 18 0.48 -12.22 10.99
C THR A 18 1.27 -11.36 11.99
N ASP A 19 1.27 -10.03 11.83
CA ASP A 19 1.95 -9.11 12.75
C ASP A 19 1.09 -8.72 13.97
N SER A 20 -0.24 -8.83 13.86
CA SER A 20 -1.16 -8.42 14.93
C SER A 20 -1.14 -9.31 16.19
N THR A 21 -0.43 -10.44 16.15
CA THR A 21 -0.32 -11.38 17.27
C THR A 21 0.67 -10.97 18.37
N GLN A 22 1.34 -9.82 18.25
CA GLN A 22 2.18 -9.28 19.32
C GLN A 22 1.90 -7.79 19.57
N VAL A 23 0.69 -7.49 20.04
CA VAL A 23 0.37 -6.17 20.63
C VAL A 23 0.88 -6.17 22.07
N ASP A 24 2.18 -5.99 22.25
CA ASP A 24 2.68 -5.32 23.45
C ASP A 24 2.76 -3.83 23.13
N SER A 25 2.31 -3.02 24.08
CA SER A 25 2.13 -1.55 23.99
C SER A 25 3.47 -0.80 23.86
N ILE A 26 4.21 -1.07 22.78
CA ILE A 26 5.46 -0.42 22.44
C ILE A 26 5.09 0.82 21.62
N GLN A 27 5.40 2.01 22.14
CA GLN A 27 5.48 3.20 21.31
C GLN A 27 6.32 2.88 20.07
N ILE A 28 5.74 2.99 18.88
CA ILE A 28 6.45 2.74 17.64
C ILE A 28 7.57 3.78 17.53
N ASP A 29 8.82 3.34 17.65
CA ASP A 29 9.99 4.19 17.52
C ASP A 29 10.27 4.49 16.04
N CYS A 30 9.77 5.64 15.59
CA CYS A 30 9.96 6.10 14.22
C CYS A 30 11.42 6.42 13.85
N SER A 31 12.33 6.51 14.83
CA SER A 31 13.75 6.70 14.55
C SER A 31 14.39 5.48 13.87
N GLN A 32 13.78 4.30 14.04
CA GLN A 32 14.28 3.03 13.51
C GLN A 32 13.60 2.63 12.19
N ASP A 33 12.78 3.49 11.60
CA ASP A 33 12.14 3.21 10.31
C ASP A 33 13.20 2.91 9.23
N GLN A 34 13.16 1.72 8.64
CA GLN A 34 14.17 1.24 7.68
C GLN A 34 13.73 1.48 6.24
N TRP A 35 14.69 1.71 5.34
CA TRP A 35 14.42 1.81 3.90
C TRP A 35 13.99 0.47 3.27
N PHE A 36 14.44 -0.64 3.86
CA PHE A 36 14.20 -1.99 3.35
C PHE A 36 13.58 -2.89 4.43
N GLY A 37 12.43 -2.44 4.95
CA GLY A 37 11.64 -3.18 5.94
C GLY A 37 10.41 -3.87 5.34
N GLN A 38 9.84 -4.82 6.07
CA GLN A 38 8.58 -5.48 5.72
C GLN A 38 7.45 -4.47 5.52
N ASP A 39 7.39 -3.44 6.36
CA ASP A 39 6.44 -2.34 6.24
C ASP A 39 6.48 -1.66 4.85
N LYS A 40 7.68 -1.40 4.31
CA LYS A 40 7.86 -0.84 2.96
C LYS A 40 7.36 -1.79 1.86
N VAL A 41 7.53 -3.10 2.06
CA VAL A 41 6.99 -4.11 1.14
C VAL A 41 5.46 -4.09 1.16
N LEU A 42 4.83 -3.95 2.33
CA LEU A 42 3.37 -3.82 2.42
C LEU A 42 2.87 -2.56 1.73
N HIS A 43 3.53 -1.41 1.92
CA HIS A 43 3.20 -0.17 1.24
C HIS A 43 3.24 -0.30 -0.28
N MET A 44 4.33 -0.86 -0.79
CA MET A 44 4.52 -1.08 -2.23
C MET A 44 3.48 -2.07 -2.78
N THR A 45 3.36 -3.26 -2.19
CA THR A 45 2.47 -4.31 -2.69
C THR A 45 1.00 -3.96 -2.54
N GLY A 46 0.62 -3.32 -1.42
CA GLY A 46 -0.71 -2.76 -1.22
C GLY A 46 -1.06 -1.73 -2.28
N SER A 47 -0.12 -0.83 -2.63
CA SER A 47 -0.32 0.17 -3.68
C SER A 47 -0.47 -0.45 -5.07
N VAL A 48 0.31 -1.49 -5.41
CA VAL A 48 0.11 -2.27 -6.66
C VAL A 48 -1.31 -2.84 -6.69
N GLY A 49 -1.71 -3.54 -5.63
CA GLY A 49 -3.02 -4.16 -5.52
C GLY A 49 -4.16 -3.13 -5.64
N LEU A 50 -4.00 -1.95 -5.03
CA LEU A 50 -5.03 -0.91 -5.05
C LEU A 50 -5.18 -0.27 -6.43
N VAL A 51 -4.08 0.01 -7.14
CA VAL A 51 -4.14 0.51 -8.53
C VAL A 51 -4.87 -0.49 -9.43
N LEU A 52 -4.47 -1.76 -9.38
CA LEU A 52 -5.09 -2.81 -10.19
C LEU A 52 -6.56 -3.00 -9.83
N GLY A 53 -6.87 -3.08 -8.53
CA GLY A 53 -8.22 -3.25 -8.03
C GLY A 53 -9.15 -2.11 -8.43
N LEU A 54 -8.72 -0.86 -8.25
CA LEU A 54 -9.50 0.32 -8.64
C LEU A 54 -9.71 0.41 -10.15
N ASN A 55 -8.70 0.05 -10.94
CA ASN A 55 -8.78 0.08 -12.41
C ASN A 55 -9.76 -0.96 -12.99
N GLU A 56 -10.10 -2.01 -12.23
CA GLU A 56 -11.11 -3.01 -12.63
C GLU A 56 -12.54 -2.58 -12.28
N ILE A 57 -12.73 -1.52 -11.49
CA ILE A 57 -14.06 -1.03 -11.10
C ILE A 57 -14.65 -0.21 -12.26
N GLY A 58 -15.82 -0.64 -12.74
CA GLY A 58 -16.55 0.06 -13.79
C GLY A 58 -16.80 1.54 -13.45
N GLY A 59 -16.38 2.43 -14.35
CA GLY A 59 -16.49 3.88 -14.17
C GLY A 59 -15.26 4.56 -13.57
N ILE A 60 -14.26 3.80 -13.11
CA ILE A 60 -12.96 4.34 -12.70
C ILE A 60 -11.98 4.15 -13.87
N ASN A 61 -11.46 5.25 -14.41
CA ASN A 61 -10.37 5.18 -15.39
C ASN A 61 -9.01 5.03 -14.70
N THR A 62 -7.98 4.64 -15.46
CA THR A 62 -6.63 4.43 -14.93
C THR A 62 -6.09 5.65 -14.20
N GLN A 63 -6.31 6.87 -14.71
CA GLN A 63 -5.84 8.09 -14.04
C GLN A 63 -6.49 8.25 -12.66
N SER A 64 -7.80 8.03 -12.55
CA SER A 64 -8.54 8.06 -11.29
C SER A 64 -8.07 6.95 -10.34
N ALA A 65 -7.75 5.76 -10.84
CA ALA A 65 -7.17 4.68 -10.03
C ALA A 65 -5.80 5.07 -9.46
N LEU A 66 -4.91 5.66 -10.26
CA LEU A 66 -3.58 6.11 -9.81
C LEU A 66 -3.69 7.22 -8.75
N ILE A 67 -4.51 8.25 -9.01
CA ILE A 67 -4.73 9.36 -8.07
C ILE A 67 -5.40 8.86 -6.79
N GLY A 68 -6.39 7.98 -6.91
CA GLY A 68 -7.09 7.36 -5.80
C GLY A 68 -6.13 6.59 -4.89
N THR A 69 -5.27 5.75 -5.47
CA THR A 69 -4.26 5.01 -4.70
C THR A 69 -3.29 5.94 -3.99
N PHE A 70 -2.75 6.95 -4.69
CA PHE A 70 -1.85 7.92 -4.06
C PHE A 70 -2.52 8.65 -2.89
N THR A 71 -3.77 9.07 -3.07
CA THR A 71 -4.54 9.80 -2.05
C THR A 71 -4.79 8.91 -0.83
N ILE A 72 -5.17 7.65 -1.03
CA ILE A 72 -5.38 6.69 0.06
C ILE A 72 -4.07 6.43 0.81
N GLY A 73 -2.95 6.26 0.10
CA GLY A 73 -1.62 6.11 0.71
C GLY A 73 -1.23 7.33 1.57
N MET A 74 -1.42 8.55 1.05
CA MET A 74 -1.15 9.78 1.80
C MET A 74 -2.06 9.93 3.02
N LEU A 75 -3.34 9.57 2.91
CA LEU A 75 -4.28 9.61 4.02
C LEU A 75 -3.89 8.63 5.13
N LYS A 76 -3.39 7.44 4.79
CA LYS A 76 -2.83 6.48 5.76
C LYS A 76 -1.67 7.10 6.52
N GLU A 77 -0.70 7.70 5.82
CA GLU A 77 0.46 8.33 6.48
C GLU A 77 0.03 9.45 7.44
N VAL A 78 -0.91 10.31 7.01
CA VAL A 78 -1.47 11.38 7.86
C VAL A 78 -2.20 10.79 9.08
N TYR A 79 -2.92 9.69 8.90
CA TYR A 79 -3.59 8.98 9.98
C TYR A 79 -2.58 8.47 11.01
N ASP A 80 -1.52 7.80 10.57
CA ASP A 80 -0.45 7.29 11.45
C ASP A 80 0.20 8.40 12.26
N LYS A 81 0.50 9.53 11.61
CA LYS A 81 1.02 10.73 12.30
C LYS A 81 0.11 11.21 13.41
N LYS A 82 -1.21 11.20 13.17
CA LYS A 82 -2.20 11.82 14.06
C LYS A 82 -2.59 10.91 15.21
N TYR A 83 -2.70 9.62 14.95
CA TYR A 83 -3.25 8.64 15.90
C TYR A 83 -2.18 7.73 16.51
N GLY A 84 -0.93 7.80 16.07
CA GLY A 84 0.18 7.01 16.62
C GLY A 84 0.08 5.52 16.32
N SER A 85 -0.74 5.13 15.34
CA SER A 85 -0.86 3.74 14.86
C SER A 85 0.33 3.27 14.02
N GLY A 86 1.23 4.18 13.66
CA GLY A 86 2.38 3.97 12.80
C GLY A 86 3.26 5.21 12.75
N CYS A 87 4.27 5.20 11.89
CA CYS A 87 5.17 6.32 11.66
C CYS A 87 4.86 6.97 10.33
N PHE A 88 4.60 8.29 10.33
CA PHE A 88 4.63 9.04 9.08
C PHE A 88 6.05 9.00 8.52
N SER A 89 6.25 8.32 7.40
CA SER A 89 7.57 8.26 6.77
C SER A 89 7.53 8.69 5.33
N PHE A 90 8.50 9.53 4.95
CA PHE A 90 8.77 9.81 3.56
C PHE A 90 9.14 8.53 2.78
N LYS A 91 9.71 7.54 3.46
CA LYS A 91 10.04 6.24 2.87
C LYS A 91 8.79 5.46 2.48
N ASP A 92 7.69 5.59 3.23
CA ASP A 92 6.39 4.99 2.90
C ASP A 92 5.73 5.66 1.70
N ILE A 93 5.85 6.99 1.60
CA ILE A 93 5.40 7.72 0.41
C ILE A 93 6.15 7.24 -0.84
N ILE A 94 7.46 7.00 -0.73
CA ILE A 94 8.26 6.44 -1.84
C ILE A 94 7.82 5.02 -2.16
N ALA A 95 7.66 4.15 -1.15
CA ALA A 95 7.23 2.77 -1.34
C ALA A 95 5.85 2.68 -2.03
N ASN A 96 4.89 3.52 -1.59
CA ASN A 96 3.59 3.66 -2.22
C ASN A 96 3.73 4.09 -3.69
N SER A 97 4.56 5.10 -3.96
CA SER A 97 4.79 5.62 -5.32
C SER A 97 5.39 4.56 -6.25
N ILE A 98 6.36 3.76 -5.76
CA ILE A 98 6.92 2.63 -6.51
C ILE A 98 5.83 1.61 -6.85
N GLY A 99 4.98 1.27 -5.87
CA GLY A 99 3.86 0.36 -6.09
C GLY A 99 2.86 0.87 -7.12
N ILE A 100 2.55 2.17 -7.10
CA ILE A 100 1.68 2.83 -8.09
C ILE A 100 2.28 2.71 -9.50
N VAL A 101 3.58 3.01 -9.65
CA VAL A 101 4.27 2.89 -10.94
C VAL A 101 4.26 1.45 -11.46
N ILE A 102 4.54 0.48 -10.59
CA ILE A 102 4.49 -0.95 -10.96
C ILE A 102 3.07 -1.32 -11.39
N GLY A 103 2.04 -0.94 -10.63
CA GLY A 103 0.64 -1.21 -10.98
C GLY A 103 0.25 -0.58 -12.33
N PHE A 104 0.70 0.64 -12.59
CA PHE A 104 0.50 1.31 -13.88
C PHE A 104 1.17 0.55 -15.04
N LEU A 105 2.43 0.12 -14.87
CA LEU A 105 3.14 -0.69 -15.86
C LEU A 105 2.41 -2.01 -16.12
N PHE A 106 1.86 -2.66 -15.11
CA PHE A 106 1.03 -3.85 -15.30
C PHE A 106 -0.19 -3.55 -16.17
N ILE A 107 -0.92 -2.47 -15.90
CA ILE A 107 -2.07 -2.06 -16.73
C ILE A 107 -1.65 -1.84 -18.18
N LEU A 108 -0.54 -1.14 -18.44
CA LEU A 108 -0.05 -0.90 -19.81
C LEU A 108 0.35 -2.18 -20.56
N ASN A 109 0.83 -3.21 -19.86
CA ASN A 109 1.30 -4.45 -20.46
C ASN A 109 0.24 -5.57 -20.50
N THR A 110 -0.91 -5.37 -19.86
CA THR A 110 -1.99 -6.36 -19.78
C THR A 110 -3.37 -5.85 -20.20
N GLY A 111 -3.48 -4.55 -20.51
CA GLY A 111 -4.66 -3.90 -21.07
C GLY A 111 -4.88 -4.19 -22.55
#